data_AF-G8TBS1-F1
#
_entry.id   AF-G8TBS1-F1
#
_cell.length_a   1.000
_cell.length_b   1.000
_cell.length_c   1.000
_cell.angle_alpha   90.00
_cell.angle_beta   90.00
_cell.angle_gamma   90.00
#
_symmetry.space_group_name_H-M   'P 1'
#
loop_
_entity.id
_entity.type
_entity.pdbx_description
1 polymer ?
#
loop_
_entity_poly.entity_id
_entity_poly.type
_entity_poly.pdbx_seq_one_letter_code
_entity_poly.pdbx_strand_id
1 'polypeptide(L)' 'MDSRFGELSAVELRNLVLDETRKFILSLQFGSGLSDLEEIREKIKVLSDVLAVKEKDELKLNAEEKYPQSKINVQPQ' A
#
# COMPACT_ATOMS: atom_id res chain seq x y z
N MET A 1 -4.46 -11.86 6.83
CA MET A 1 -4.29 -10.40 6.66
C MET A 1 -5.58 -9.73 7.09
N ASP A 2 -5.52 -8.63 7.86
CA ASP A 2 -6.71 -7.86 8.23
C ASP A 2 -7.48 -7.44 6.98
N SER A 3 -8.67 -8.01 6.78
CA SER A 3 -9.49 -7.80 5.58
C SER A 3 -9.93 -6.35 5.37
N ARG A 4 -9.85 -5.53 6.43
CA ARG A 4 -10.26 -4.12 6.44
C ARG A 4 -9.44 -3.20 5.54
N PHE A 5 -8.20 -3.58 5.23
CA PHE A 5 -7.31 -2.76 4.39
C PHE A 5 -7.26 -3.22 2.93
N GLY A 6 -7.85 -4.37 2.61
CA GLY A 6 -7.79 -4.96 1.26
C GLY A 6 -8.59 -4.17 0.21
N GLU A 7 -9.63 -3.47 0.64
CA GLU A 7 -10.52 -2.69 -0.24
C GLU A 7 -9.96 -1.31 -0.59
N LEU A 8 -9.01 -0.79 0.19
CA LEU A 8 -8.42 0.53 -0.03
C LEU A 8 -7.47 0.54 -1.24
N SER A 9 -7.46 1.65 -1.97
CA SER A 9 -6.47 1.93 -3.02
C SER A 9 -5.08 2.20 -2.43
N ALA A 10 -4.03 2.10 -3.26
CA ALA A 10 -2.67 2.42 -2.81
C ALA A 10 -2.55 3.88 -2.31
N VAL A 11 -3.28 4.81 -2.92
CA VAL A 11 -3.29 6.22 -2.50
C VAL A 11 -3.92 6.40 -1.11
N GLU A 12 -5.04 5.74 -0.86
CA GLU A 12 -5.70 5.77 0.46
C GLU A 12 -4.82 5.15 1.54
N LEU A 13 -4.18 4.01 1.25
CA LEU A 13 -3.23 3.38 2.16
C LEU A 13 -2.03 4.28 2.46
N ARG A 14 -1.48 4.98 1.46
CA ARG A 14 -0.38 5.94 1.65
C ARG A 14 -0.79 7.09 2.57
N ASN A 15 -1.99 7.62 2.39
CA ASN A 15 -2.53 8.67 3.27
C ASN A 15 -2.67 8.17 4.71
N LEU A 16 -3.16 6.94 4.91
CA LEU A 16 -3.26 6.34 6.25
C LEU A 16 -1.88 6.15 6.90
N VAL A 17 -0.87 5.69 6.16
CA VAL A 17 0.51 5.58 6.68
C VAL A 17 1.01 6.95 7.14
N LEU A 18 0.80 8.01 6.36
CA LEU A 18 1.21 9.37 6.72
C LEU A 18 0.48 9.87 7.97
N ASP A 19 -0.81 9.62 8.10
CA ASP A 19 -1.58 10.04 9.26
C ASP A 19 -1.18 9.31 10.54
N GLU A 20 -0.96 7.99 10.47
CA GLU A 20 -0.46 7.24 11.63
C GLU A 20 0.98 7.65 11.99
N THR A 21 1.81 7.98 11.01
CA THR A 21 3.16 8.53 11.25
C THR A 21 3.09 9.89 11.96
N ARG A 22 2.17 10.77 11.57
CA ARG A 22 1.94 12.04 12.27
C ARG A 22 1.50 11.82 13.70
N LYS A 23 0.58 10.87 13.95
CA LYS A 23 0.17 10.50 15.32
C LYS A 23 1.36 10.01 16.13
N PHE A 24 2.20 9.14 15.56
CA PHE A 24 3.41 8.67 16.23
C PHE A 24 4.34 9.81 16.65
N ILE A 25 4.58 10.78 15.75
CA ILE A 25 5.41 11.95 16.04
C ILE A 25 4.80 12.80 17.16
N LEU A 26 3.49 13.05 17.13
CA LEU A 26 2.80 13.80 18.19
C LEU A 26 2.85 13.05 19.53
N SER A 27 2.65 11.73 19.52
CA SER A 27 2.77 10.88 20.70
C SER A 27 4.17 10.94 21.31
N LEU A 28 5.22 10.95 20.48
CA LEU A 28 6.59 11.19 20.96
C LEU A 28 6.75 12.59 21.57
N GLN A 29 6.22 13.61 20.89
CA GLN A 29 6.33 15.01 21.33
C GLN A 29 5.64 15.28 22.67
N PHE A 30 4.48 14.64 22.91
CA PHE A 30 3.71 14.80 24.14
C PHE A 30 4.06 13.78 25.23
N GLY A 31 5.02 12.88 24.98
CA GLY A 31 5.48 11.91 25.97
C GLY A 31 4.48 10.79 26.26
N SER A 32 3.78 10.30 25.23
CA SER A 32 2.92 9.10 25.32
C SER A 32 3.69 7.89 25.86
N GLY A 33 2.95 6.95 26.45
CA GLY A 33 3.54 5.75 27.00
C GLY A 33 4.16 4.86 25.92
N LEU A 34 5.13 4.03 26.32
CA LEU A 34 5.79 3.08 25.41
C LEU A 34 4.76 2.17 24.71
N SER A 35 3.72 1.72 25.43
CA SER A 35 2.66 0.88 24.86
C SER A 35 1.94 1.56 23.70
N ASP A 36 1.61 2.86 23.83
CA ASP A 36 0.93 3.62 22.77
C ASP A 36 1.83 3.74 21.53
N LEU A 37 3.13 3.99 21.77
CA LEU A 37 4.13 4.10 20.71
C LEU A 37 4.29 2.77 19.97
N GLU A 38 4.31 1.65 20.69
CA GLU A 38 4.40 0.31 20.09
C GLU A 38 3.15 -0.04 19.27
N GLU A 39 1.96 0.32 19.75
CA GLU A 39 0.71 0.10 19.02
C GLU A 39 0.68 0.89 17.70
N ILE A 40 1.01 2.18 17.75
CA ILE A 40 1.06 3.03 16.54
C ILE A 40 2.14 2.51 15.58
N ARG A 41 3.31 2.10 16.09
CA ARG A 41 4.40 1.53 15.29
C ARG A 41 3.96 0.26 14.55
N GLU A 42 3.31 -0.67 15.24
CA GLU A 42 2.85 -1.90 14.61
C GLU A 42 1.77 -1.63 13.56
N LYS A 43 0.87 -0.65 13.82
CA LYS A 43 -0.12 -0.22 12.84
C LYS A 43 0.51 0.37 11.58
N ILE A 44 1.52 1.23 11.72
CA ILE A 44 2.29 1.78 10.58
C ILE A 44 2.91 0.66 9.76
N LYS A 45 3.51 -0.34 10.42
CA LYS A 45 4.14 -1.48 9.76
C LYS A 45 3.13 -2.28 8.95
N VAL A 46 1.99 -2.67 9.55
CA VAL A 46 0.93 -3.41 8.85
C VAL A 46 0.41 -2.64 7.64
N LEU A 47 0.15 -1.33 7.79
CA LEU A 47 -0.30 -0.48 6.67
C LEU A 47 0.75 -0.40 5.55
N SER A 48 2.03 -0.32 5.90
CA SER A 48 3.13 -0.25 4.93
C SER A 48 3.31 -1.57 4.18
N ASP A 49 3.18 -2.71 4.86
CA ASP A 49 3.24 -4.04 4.24
C ASP A 49 2.08 -4.22 3.24
N VAL A 50 0.86 -3.81 3.62
CA VAL A 50 -0.31 -3.86 2.72
C VAL A 50 -0.14 -2.90 1.54
N LEU A 51 0.37 -1.68 1.77
CA LEU A 51 0.64 -0.71 0.71
C LEU A 51 1.63 -1.27 -0.32
N ALA A 52 2.72 -1.90 0.12
CA ALA A 52 3.71 -2.48 -0.78
C ALA A 52 3.13 -3.59 -1.68
N VAL A 53 2.22 -4.40 -1.14
CA VAL A 53 1.48 -5.40 -1.95
C VAL A 53 0.58 -4.70 -2.97
N LYS A 54 -0.20 -3.70 -2.54
CA LYS A 54 -1.14 -2.99 -3.42
C LYS A 54 -0.44 -2.23 -4.55
N GLU A 55 0.64 -1.50 -4.25
CA GLU A 55 1.43 -0.79 -5.25
C GLU A 55 2.01 -1.75 -6.30
N LYS A 56 2.48 -2.93 -5.87
CA LYS A 56 2.98 -3.97 -6.77
C LYS A 56 1.89 -4.49 -7.71
N ASP A 57 0.67 -4.67 -7.21
CA ASP A 57 -0.43 -5.20 -8.02
C ASP A 57 -1.00 -4.16 -8.99
N GLU A 58 -1.11 -2.90 -8.58
CA GLU A 58 -1.49 -1.79 -9.47
C GLU A 58 -0.44 -1.55 -10.58
N LEU A 59 0.84 -1.72 -10.30
CA LEU A 59 1.90 -1.63 -11.32
C LEU A 59 1.81 -2.75 -12.36
N LYS A 60 1.43 -3.97 -11.96
CA LYS A 60 1.24 -5.10 -12.89
C LYS A 60 0.04 -4.87 -13.82
N LEU A 61 -1.08 -4.42 -13.27
CA LEU A 61 -2.29 -4.11 -14.06
C LEU A 61 -2.00 -3.07 -15.14
N ASN A 62 -1.30 -1.98 -14.78
CA ASN A 62 -0.90 -0.94 -15.73
C ASN A 62 0.12 -1.42 -16.79
N ALA A 63 0.91 -2.44 -16.49
CA ALA A 63 1.86 -3.03 -17.44
C ALA A 63 1.16 -3.97 -18.43
N GLU A 64 0.14 -4.71 -17.99
CA GLU A 64 -0.64 -5.64 -18.82
C GLU A 64 -1.58 -4.90 -19.79
N GLU A 65 -2.12 -3.74 -19.41
CA GLU A 65 -2.99 -2.92 -20.29
C GLU A 65 -2.24 -2.20 -21.45
N LYS A 66 -0.91 -2.12 -21.41
CA LYS A 66 -0.11 -1.37 -22.41
C LYS A 66 0.42 -2.19 -23.59
N TYR A 67 0.17 -3.50 -23.64
CA TYR A 67 0.55 -4.32 -24.79
C TYR A 67 -0.68 -4.68 -25.63
N PRO A 68 -0.98 -3.97 -26.73
CA PRO A 68 -1.87 -4.54 -27.73
C PRO A 68 -1.17 -5.79 -28.26
N GLN A 69 -1.77 -6.95 -28.01
CA GLN A 69 -1.36 -8.19 -28.67
C GLN A 69 -1.59 -8.02 -30.17
N SER A 70 -0.60 -7.49 -30.87
CA SER A 70 -0.48 -7.61 -32.32
C SER A 70 -0.34 -9.09 -32.63
N LYS A 71 -1.47 -9.76 -32.79
CA LYS A 71 -1.56 -11.06 -33.46
C LYS A 71 -1.13 -10.82 -34.91
N ILE A 72 0.17 -10.87 -35.16
CA ILE A 72 0.70 -11.00 -36.51
C ILE A 72 0.29 -12.40 -36.96
N ASN A 73 -0.84 -12.49 -37.66
CA ASN A 73 -1.28 -13.70 -38.31
C ASN A 73 -0.41 -13.89 -39.56
N VAL A 74 0.74 -14.56 -39.41
CA VAL A 74 1.53 -15.00 -40.55
C VAL A 74 0.87 -16.26 -41.08
N GLN A 75 0.02 -16.15 -42.10
CA GLN A 75 -0.38 -17.30 -42.91
C GLN A 75 0.78 -17.64 -43.87
N PRO A 76 1.35 -18.85 -43.81
CA PRO A 76 2.16 -19.36 -44.91
C PRO A 76 1.24 -19.76 -46.07
N GLN A 77 1.80 -19.57 -47.28
CA GLN A 77 1.18 -19.69 -48.61
C GLN A 77 0.47 -21.02 -48.88
#